data_AF-A0A947IDM0-F1
#
_entry.id   AF-A0A947IDM0-F1
#
_cell.length_a   1.000
_cell.length_b   1.000
_cell.length_c   1.000
_cell.angle_alpha   90.00
_cell.angle_beta   90.00
_cell.angle_gamma   90.00
#
_symmetry.space_group_name_H-M   'P 1'
#
loop_
_entity.id
_entity.type
_entity.pdbx_description
1 polymer ?
#
loop_
_entity_poly.entity_id
_entity_poly.type
_entity_poly.pdbx_seq_one_letter_code
_entity_poly.pdbx_strand_id
1 'polypeptide(L)'
;MRRLSRGRTKIDEKIGIILFLLFLSIPVQSADSSSGVVINEIAWMGNQASYNDEWIELYNNTNSPIDIADWALKTIDETPKISLKGVISANGFYLLERTDDNSAPNITADQIYTGALGNNGERLELYDSSDNLIDTIDCSAGWFAGDNLTKQTMERKNPQSPGNEPNNWDNSQSPEGTPRNENSAAKLDSQSSSALLPETSPAESDRTKIEKTEPKFMSYPSKIIISEILPSPAGPDAENEWIELQNQNDFEVNLSNWKIEDVAGGTHVYNFPEGTTISIQGFLVIWRPQTKITLNNSGDSLNIIQPDGNAIDKVSYGKAPQGQSYNQTELGWAWSNALTPGSPNIISKKATENSSLPTKLSSEEIGPPLSGKDQKGMAAVGSFTQVFQKGNLSLGQVFEDYFTLLTALTLAVSSGIIILVLKKKLKTS
;
A
#
# COMPACT_ATOMS: atom_id res chain seq x y z
N MET A 1 -14.33 118.38 -0.30
CA MET A 1 -13.87 118.26 1.10
C MET A 1 -13.48 116.80 1.34
N ARG A 2 -12.27 116.56 1.87
CA ARG A 2 -11.83 115.49 2.82
C ARG A 2 -12.52 114.11 2.75
N ARG A 3 -11.86 112.96 2.91
CA ARG A 3 -10.46 112.50 3.02
C ARG A 3 -10.59 110.97 3.08
N LEU A 4 -9.62 110.26 2.53
CA LEU A 4 -9.44 108.80 2.60
C LEU A 4 -9.28 108.28 4.05
N SER A 5 -9.73 107.05 4.30
CA SER A 5 -9.12 106.09 5.25
C SER A 5 -9.61 104.67 4.91
N ARG A 6 -8.78 103.82 4.27
CA ARG A 6 -8.08 102.65 4.88
C ARG A 6 -9.04 101.80 5.74
N GLY A 7 -9.34 100.53 5.45
CA GLY A 7 -8.55 99.46 4.82
C GLY A 7 -8.07 98.48 5.89
N ARG A 8 -8.49 97.20 5.76
CA ARG A 8 -7.99 95.92 6.37
C ARG A 8 -9.16 95.06 6.88
N THR A 9 -9.51 93.98 6.18
CA THR A 9 -9.11 92.56 6.43
C THR A 9 -9.54 92.10 7.83
N LYS A 10 -10.24 90.99 8.06
CA LYS A 10 -9.93 89.61 7.60
C LYS A 10 -10.93 88.64 8.32
N ILE A 11 -11.13 87.44 7.76
CA ILE A 11 -11.48 86.15 8.41
C ILE A 11 -12.96 86.01 8.85
N ASP A 12 -13.83 85.31 8.11
CA ASP A 12 -13.98 83.84 7.98
C ASP A 12 -14.31 83.12 9.30
N GLU A 13 -15.60 82.93 9.58
CA GLU A 13 -16.09 81.76 10.36
C GLU A 13 -17.31 81.17 9.64
N LYS A 14 -17.05 80.57 8.46
CA LYS A 14 -17.93 79.50 7.99
C LYS A 14 -17.56 78.26 8.81
N ILE A 15 -18.48 77.87 9.68
CA ILE A 15 -18.49 76.58 10.36
C ILE A 15 -18.63 75.51 9.27
N GLY A 16 -17.50 75.12 8.69
CA GLY A 16 -17.36 73.90 7.92
C GLY A 16 -17.27 72.76 8.90
N ILE A 17 -18.34 71.99 9.01
CA ILE A 17 -18.30 70.65 9.61
C ILE A 17 -17.40 69.82 8.71
N ILE A 18 -16.09 69.85 8.98
CA ILE A 18 -15.15 68.87 8.47
C ILE A 18 -15.45 67.61 9.29
N LEU A 19 -16.29 66.75 8.71
CA LEU A 19 -16.38 65.35 9.11
C LEU A 19 -15.01 64.75 8.79
N PHE A 20 -14.10 64.82 9.76
CA PHE A 20 -12.84 64.10 9.70
C PHE A 20 -13.19 62.62 9.85
N LEU A 21 -13.52 61.98 8.73
CA LEU A 21 -13.40 60.54 8.60
C LEU A 21 -11.90 60.25 8.77
N LEU A 22 -11.53 60.08 10.03
CA LEU A 22 -10.39 59.27 10.44
C LEU A 22 -10.65 57.89 9.85
N PHE A 23 -10.31 57.72 8.58
CA PHE A 23 -9.84 56.44 8.11
C PHE A 23 -8.65 56.15 8.99
N LEU A 24 -8.89 55.45 10.11
CA LEU A 24 -7.88 54.55 10.62
C LEU A 24 -7.54 53.69 9.42
N SER A 25 -6.45 54.03 8.75
CA SER A 25 -5.66 53.08 8.00
C SER A 25 -5.20 52.07 9.02
N ILE A 26 -6.10 51.14 9.36
CA ILE A 26 -5.71 49.85 9.88
C ILE A 26 -4.68 49.41 8.84
N PRO A 27 -3.41 49.17 9.21
CA PRO A 27 -2.58 48.41 8.31
C PRO A 27 -3.39 47.16 8.02
N VAL A 28 -3.87 47.02 6.78
CA VAL A 28 -4.29 45.72 6.30
C VAL A 28 -3.00 44.95 6.41
N GLN A 29 -2.87 44.22 7.52
CA GLN A 29 -1.84 43.24 7.70
C GLN A 29 -2.05 42.37 6.47
N SER A 30 -1.12 42.43 5.53
CA SER A 30 -1.03 41.41 4.50
C SER A 30 -0.86 40.13 5.30
N ALA A 31 -1.96 39.41 5.50
CA ALA A 31 -1.86 38.02 5.88
C ALA A 31 -0.98 37.43 4.80
N ASP A 32 0.14 36.88 5.23
CA ASP A 32 1.04 36.13 4.37
C ASP A 32 0.22 34.92 3.91
N SER A 33 -0.51 35.09 2.81
CA SER A 33 -1.43 34.10 2.26
C SER A 33 -0.62 33.13 1.42
N SER A 34 0.28 32.37 2.06
CA SER A 34 0.66 31.06 1.52
C SER A 34 -0.58 30.17 1.69
N SER A 35 -1.46 30.35 0.71
CA SER A 35 -2.80 29.87 0.48
C SER A 35 -3.35 28.73 1.36
N GLY A 36 -4.45 29.03 2.05
CA GLY A 36 -5.10 28.10 2.96
C GLY A 36 -5.99 27.05 2.32
N VAL A 37 -6.08 26.97 0.99
CA VAL A 37 -6.74 25.82 0.32
C VAL A 37 -5.67 24.85 -0.12
N VAL A 38 -5.85 23.58 0.20
CA VAL A 38 -4.90 22.51 -0.09
C VAL A 38 -5.57 21.37 -0.85
N ILE A 39 -4.79 20.65 -1.66
CA ILE A 39 -5.18 19.34 -2.19
C ILE A 39 -5.20 18.38 -0.99
N ASN A 40 -6.36 17.76 -0.73
CA ASN A 40 -6.65 17.05 0.51
C ASN A 40 -6.70 15.53 0.34
N GLU A 41 -7.38 15.06 -0.70
CA GLU A 41 -7.58 13.63 -0.92
C GLU A 41 -7.75 13.35 -2.44
N ILE A 42 -7.24 12.21 -2.91
CA ILE A 42 -7.26 11.85 -4.34
C ILE A 42 -7.57 10.36 -4.52
N ALA A 43 -8.64 10.05 -5.23
CA ALA A 43 -8.93 8.71 -5.75
C ALA A 43 -8.39 8.56 -7.17
N TRP A 44 -7.07 8.50 -7.32
CA TRP A 44 -6.42 8.52 -8.64
C TRP A 44 -6.65 7.25 -9.47
N MET A 45 -7.15 6.19 -8.84
CA MET A 45 -7.28 4.84 -9.40
C MET A 45 -8.72 4.46 -9.81
N GLY A 46 -9.66 5.38 -9.64
CA GLY A 46 -11.09 5.09 -9.67
C GLY A 46 -11.58 4.30 -8.45
N ASN A 47 -12.77 3.72 -8.53
CA ASN A 47 -13.35 2.91 -7.47
C ASN A 47 -13.52 1.44 -7.92
N GLN A 48 -14.28 0.65 -7.15
CA GLN A 48 -14.55 -0.77 -7.47
C GLN A 48 -15.41 -0.97 -8.73
N ALA A 49 -16.27 0.00 -9.05
CA ALA A 49 -17.16 -0.06 -10.20
C ALA A 49 -16.42 0.29 -11.50
N SER A 50 -15.55 1.29 -11.47
CA SER A 50 -14.86 1.75 -12.68
C SER A 50 -13.56 2.49 -12.38
N TYR A 51 -12.57 2.29 -13.25
CA TYR A 51 -11.30 3.04 -13.22
C TYR A 51 -11.47 4.50 -13.67
N ASN A 52 -12.62 4.88 -14.24
CA ASN A 52 -12.90 6.27 -14.57
C ASN A 52 -13.45 7.06 -13.38
N ASP A 53 -13.74 6.38 -12.28
CA ASP A 53 -14.44 6.93 -11.11
C ASP A 53 -13.44 7.65 -10.20
N GLU A 54 -12.63 8.51 -10.82
CA GLU A 54 -11.58 9.29 -10.17
C GLU A 54 -12.17 10.57 -9.58
N TRP A 55 -11.65 10.98 -8.43
CA TRP A 55 -12.06 12.22 -7.80
C TRP A 55 -10.92 12.87 -7.02
N ILE A 56 -11.04 14.17 -6.83
CA ILE A 56 -10.07 15.00 -6.12
C ILE A 56 -10.83 15.86 -5.12
N GLU A 57 -10.31 16.01 -3.91
CA GLU A 57 -10.88 16.89 -2.90
C GLU A 57 -9.90 18.00 -2.52
N LEU A 58 -10.43 19.22 -2.40
CA LEU A 58 -9.73 20.36 -1.83
C LEU A 58 -10.27 20.64 -0.42
N TYR A 59 -9.40 21.10 0.47
CA TYR A 59 -9.76 21.49 1.83
C TYR A 59 -9.37 22.94 2.11
N ASN A 60 -10.31 23.73 2.63
CA ASN A 60 -10.05 25.07 3.13
C ASN A 60 -9.63 25.01 4.60
N ASN A 61 -8.32 25.07 4.82
CA ASN A 61 -7.65 25.02 6.10
C ASN A 61 -7.63 26.38 6.85
N THR A 62 -8.63 27.23 6.58
CA THR A 62 -8.79 28.53 7.25
C THR A 62 -10.15 28.64 7.93
N ASN A 63 -10.22 29.57 8.88
CA ASN A 63 -11.46 29.87 9.61
C ASN A 63 -12.38 30.86 8.88
N SER A 64 -12.20 31.04 7.56
CA SER A 64 -13.04 31.92 6.75
C SER A 64 -13.33 31.27 5.40
N PRO A 65 -14.50 31.53 4.79
CA PRO A 65 -14.78 31.03 3.45
C PRO A 65 -13.79 31.60 2.44
N ILE A 66 -13.36 30.78 1.47
CA ILE A 66 -12.46 31.17 0.38
C ILE A 66 -13.21 31.02 -0.94
N ASP A 67 -13.28 32.11 -1.70
CA ASP A 67 -13.77 32.10 -3.07
C ASP A 67 -12.68 31.54 -3.99
N ILE A 68 -12.99 30.43 -4.65
CA ILE A 68 -12.11 29.73 -5.58
C ILE A 68 -12.59 29.88 -7.02
N ALA A 69 -13.50 30.82 -7.29
CA ALA A 69 -13.84 31.19 -8.67
C ALA A 69 -12.58 31.60 -9.44
N ASP A 70 -12.48 31.06 -10.66
CA ASP A 70 -11.36 31.29 -11.59
C ASP A 70 -9.99 30.76 -11.11
N TRP A 71 -9.94 30.01 -10.00
CA TRP A 71 -8.77 29.22 -9.64
C TRP A 71 -8.60 28.06 -10.62
N ALA A 72 -7.38 27.51 -10.71
CA ALA A 72 -7.09 26.40 -11.61
C ALA A 72 -6.40 25.25 -10.87
N LEU A 73 -6.94 24.03 -11.00
CA LEU A 73 -6.23 22.79 -10.66
C LEU A 73 -5.80 22.12 -11.96
N LYS A 74 -4.51 21.89 -12.15
CA LYS A 74 -4.00 21.29 -13.39
C LYS A 74 -2.82 20.36 -13.16
N THR A 75 -2.69 19.38 -14.05
CA THR A 75 -1.48 18.60 -14.22
C THR A 75 -0.49 19.31 -15.16
N ILE A 76 0.74 18.81 -15.23
CA ILE A 76 1.79 19.33 -16.12
C ILE A 76 1.43 19.17 -17.60
N ASP A 77 0.74 18.08 -17.97
CA ASP A 77 0.25 17.84 -19.33
C ASP A 77 -1.14 18.46 -19.59
N GLU A 78 -1.65 19.24 -18.64
CA GLU A 78 -2.97 19.89 -18.64
C GLU A 78 -4.15 18.91 -18.78
N THR A 79 -3.96 17.64 -18.43
CA THR A 79 -4.98 16.60 -18.40
C THR A 79 -5.01 15.91 -17.02
N PRO A 80 -5.89 16.31 -16.08
CA PRO A 80 -6.91 17.35 -16.20
C PRO A 80 -6.36 18.79 -16.04
N LYS A 81 -7.11 19.74 -16.61
CA LYS A 81 -7.04 21.18 -16.31
C LYS A 81 -8.43 21.69 -15.99
N ILE A 82 -8.64 22.08 -14.74
CA ILE A 82 -9.94 22.35 -14.16
C ILE A 82 -9.98 23.82 -13.74
N SER A 83 -10.87 24.60 -14.36
CA SER A 83 -11.25 25.93 -13.85
C SER A 83 -12.28 25.74 -12.75
N LEU A 84 -11.92 26.09 -11.52
CA LEU A 84 -12.73 25.94 -10.32
C LEU A 84 -13.79 27.04 -10.22
N LYS A 85 -14.87 26.75 -9.50
CA LYS A 85 -15.97 27.71 -9.28
C LYS A 85 -16.56 27.61 -7.88
N GLY A 86 -17.05 28.74 -7.38
CA GLY A 86 -17.77 28.78 -6.12
C GLY A 86 -16.85 29.02 -4.92
N VAL A 87 -17.35 28.68 -3.75
CA VAL A 87 -16.75 29.06 -2.46
C VAL A 87 -16.60 27.82 -1.60
N ILE A 88 -15.41 27.61 -1.03
CA ILE A 88 -15.21 26.61 0.01
C ILE A 88 -15.46 27.28 1.36
N SER A 89 -16.41 26.77 2.15
CA SER A 89 -16.67 27.29 3.50
C SER A 89 -15.43 27.15 4.40
N ALA A 90 -15.38 27.91 5.49
CA ALA A 90 -14.34 27.77 6.50
C ALA A 90 -14.25 26.31 7.00
N ASN A 91 -13.05 25.73 7.03
CA ASN A 91 -12.82 24.32 7.37
C ASN A 91 -13.68 23.34 6.53
N GLY A 92 -14.08 23.76 5.32
CA GLY A 92 -14.93 23.00 4.41
C GLY A 92 -14.12 22.27 3.34
N PHE A 93 -14.80 21.35 2.66
CA PHE A 93 -14.27 20.54 1.57
C PHE A 93 -14.93 20.92 0.25
N TYR A 94 -14.22 20.69 -0.85
CA TYR A 94 -14.70 20.88 -2.21
C TYR A 94 -14.38 19.65 -3.05
N LEU A 95 -15.42 18.92 -3.45
CA LEU A 95 -15.30 17.62 -4.12
C LEU A 95 -15.42 17.78 -5.64
N LEU A 96 -14.41 17.28 -6.35
CA LEU A 96 -14.32 17.23 -7.81
C LEU A 96 -14.44 15.78 -8.26
N GLU A 97 -15.46 15.45 -9.05
CA GLU A 97 -15.64 14.10 -9.61
C GLU A 97 -15.46 14.07 -11.12
N ARG A 98 -14.80 13.02 -11.61
CA ARG A 98 -14.51 12.89 -13.03
C ARG A 98 -15.73 12.38 -13.78
N THR A 99 -16.06 13.05 -14.88
CA THR A 99 -17.08 12.69 -15.88
C THR A 99 -18.54 12.68 -15.42
N ASP A 100 -18.85 12.21 -14.22
CA ASP A 100 -20.17 12.21 -13.61
C ASP A 100 -20.11 12.19 -12.07
N ASP A 101 -21.28 12.24 -11.43
CA ASP A 101 -21.47 12.37 -9.97
C ASP A 101 -21.61 11.00 -9.26
N ASN A 102 -20.90 9.98 -9.75
CA ASN A 102 -20.94 8.63 -9.19
C ASN A 102 -19.57 8.12 -8.70
N SER A 103 -18.51 8.92 -8.83
CA SER A 103 -17.15 8.54 -8.48
C SER A 103 -17.01 8.33 -6.97
N ALA A 104 -17.61 9.22 -6.18
CA ALA A 104 -17.77 9.10 -4.73
C ALA A 104 -19.22 8.70 -4.40
N PRO A 105 -19.53 7.41 -4.20
CA PRO A 105 -20.92 6.95 -4.16
C PRO A 105 -21.77 7.62 -3.06
N ASN A 106 -22.92 8.15 -3.45
CA ASN A 106 -23.90 8.82 -2.58
C ASN A 106 -23.45 10.17 -1.99
N ILE A 107 -22.39 10.77 -2.54
CA ILE A 107 -21.93 12.10 -2.16
C ILE A 107 -21.99 12.95 -3.43
N THR A 108 -22.60 14.13 -3.34
CA THR A 108 -22.69 15.04 -4.48
C THR A 108 -21.38 15.81 -4.63
N ALA A 109 -20.81 15.83 -5.82
CA ALA A 109 -19.70 16.67 -6.22
C ALA A 109 -20.10 18.15 -6.20
N ASP A 110 -19.16 19.00 -5.81
CA ASP A 110 -19.31 20.44 -6.01
C ASP A 110 -19.09 20.82 -7.47
N GLN A 111 -18.24 20.05 -8.18
CA GLN A 111 -18.00 20.24 -9.60
C GLN A 111 -17.57 18.95 -10.31
N ILE A 112 -18.18 18.70 -11.48
CA ILE A 112 -17.75 17.64 -12.41
C ILE A 112 -16.63 18.17 -13.31
N TYR A 113 -15.59 17.36 -13.51
CA TYR A 113 -14.48 17.67 -14.40
C TYR A 113 -14.22 16.58 -15.45
N THR A 114 -13.31 16.85 -16.39
CA THR A 114 -12.86 15.91 -17.41
C THR A 114 -11.34 15.92 -17.53
N GLY A 115 -10.77 14.84 -18.07
CA GLY A 115 -9.32 14.56 -18.01
C GLY A 115 -9.08 13.46 -16.98
N ALA A 116 -8.25 12.49 -17.31
CA ALA A 116 -7.96 11.34 -16.45
C ALA A 116 -6.69 11.60 -15.65
N LEU A 117 -6.59 11.00 -14.47
CA LEU A 117 -5.35 10.93 -13.72
C LEU A 117 -4.54 9.70 -14.18
N GLY A 118 -3.23 9.86 -14.36
CA GLY A 118 -2.33 8.76 -14.66
C GLY A 118 -2.09 7.83 -13.48
N ASN A 119 -2.29 6.52 -13.67
CA ASN A 119 -2.01 5.52 -12.62
C ASN A 119 -0.53 5.44 -12.18
N ASN A 120 0.40 5.94 -12.99
CA ASN A 120 1.83 5.96 -12.67
C ASN A 120 2.26 7.21 -11.88
N GLY A 121 1.30 8.05 -11.49
CA GLY A 121 1.57 9.28 -10.77
C GLY A 121 1.58 10.51 -11.69
N GLU A 122 1.29 11.66 -11.08
CA GLU A 122 1.20 12.96 -11.74
C GLU A 122 1.68 14.08 -10.83
N ARG A 123 2.02 15.23 -11.41
CA ARG A 123 2.19 16.46 -10.65
C ARG A 123 0.95 17.33 -10.80
N LEU A 124 0.26 17.57 -9.69
CA LEU A 124 -0.89 18.48 -9.63
C LEU A 124 -0.47 19.80 -9.00
N GLU A 125 -1.00 20.88 -9.55
CA GLU A 125 -0.75 22.24 -9.11
C GLU A 125 -2.07 23.00 -9.03
N LEU A 126 -2.32 23.59 -7.85
CA LEU A 126 -3.44 24.47 -7.59
C LEU A 126 -2.96 25.92 -7.69
N TYR A 127 -3.66 26.73 -8.47
CA TYR A 127 -3.37 28.14 -8.70
C TYR A 127 -4.57 29.01 -8.33
N ASP A 128 -4.32 30.18 -7.76
CA ASP A 128 -5.37 31.20 -7.58
C ASP A 128 -5.70 31.92 -8.89
N SER A 129 -6.70 32.80 -8.83
CA SER A 129 -7.13 33.62 -9.98
C SER A 129 -6.10 34.65 -10.45
N SER A 130 -4.99 34.82 -9.73
CA SER A 130 -3.86 35.68 -10.09
C SER A 130 -2.64 34.88 -10.57
N ASP A 131 -2.81 33.59 -10.87
CA ASP A 131 -1.77 32.64 -11.28
C ASP A 131 -0.66 32.41 -10.22
N ASN A 132 -0.93 32.68 -8.93
CA ASN A 132 -0.01 32.28 -7.87
C ASN A 132 -0.19 30.79 -7.55
N LEU A 133 0.93 30.06 -7.39
CA LEU A 133 0.90 28.67 -6.95
C LEU A 133 0.47 28.60 -5.48
N ILE A 134 -0.62 27.89 -5.22
CA ILE A 134 -1.27 27.73 -3.93
C ILE A 134 -0.80 26.46 -3.23
N ASP A 135 -0.90 25.34 -3.92
CA ASP A 135 -0.50 24.04 -3.41
C ASP A 135 -0.04 23.16 -4.56
N THR A 136 0.80 22.19 -4.25
CA THR A 136 1.35 21.29 -5.26
C THR A 136 1.70 19.96 -4.63
N ILE A 137 1.46 18.91 -5.42
CA ILE A 137 1.92 17.55 -5.17
C ILE A 137 2.66 17.06 -6.41
N ASP A 138 3.88 16.57 -6.24
CA ASP A 138 4.71 16.06 -7.33
C ASP A 138 4.84 14.54 -7.18
N CYS A 139 3.77 13.85 -7.57
CA CYS A 139 3.75 12.39 -7.69
C CYS A 139 4.23 11.93 -9.07
N SER A 140 5.03 12.71 -9.81
CA SER A 140 5.48 12.33 -11.16
C SER A 140 6.31 11.04 -11.19
N ALA A 141 6.84 10.62 -10.04
CA ALA A 141 7.57 9.36 -9.86
C ALA A 141 6.70 8.22 -9.30
N GLY A 142 5.39 8.43 -9.18
CA GLY A 142 4.44 7.55 -8.51
C GLY A 142 3.64 8.30 -7.44
N TRP A 143 2.36 7.94 -7.29
CA TRP A 143 1.51 8.45 -6.21
C TRP A 143 2.12 8.14 -4.84
N PHE A 144 2.14 9.12 -3.94
CA PHE A 144 2.72 8.94 -2.60
C PHE A 144 1.91 7.97 -1.72
N ALA A 145 0.61 7.88 -1.99
CA ALA A 145 -0.30 6.93 -1.37
C ALA A 145 -1.49 6.66 -2.31
N GLY A 146 -2.52 6.02 -1.78
CA GLY A 146 -3.61 5.42 -2.55
C GLY A 146 -3.18 4.08 -3.14
N ASP A 147 -4.15 3.18 -3.31
CA ASP A 147 -3.93 1.82 -3.78
C ASP A 147 -4.95 1.42 -4.85
N ASN A 148 -4.48 1.06 -6.03
CA ASN A 148 -5.36 0.70 -7.16
C ASN A 148 -6.08 -0.64 -6.99
N LEU A 149 -5.55 -1.54 -6.16
CA LEU A 149 -6.13 -2.85 -5.92
C LEU A 149 -7.23 -2.77 -4.85
N THR A 150 -6.92 -2.18 -3.69
CA THR A 150 -7.89 -2.02 -2.60
C THR A 150 -8.82 -0.84 -2.83
N LYS A 151 -8.49 0.05 -3.76
CA LYS A 151 -9.18 1.30 -4.07
C LYS A 151 -9.11 2.35 -2.97
N GLN A 152 -8.26 2.16 -1.96
CA GLN A 152 -8.01 3.19 -0.95
C GLN A 152 -7.46 4.44 -1.62
N THR A 153 -7.98 5.59 -1.24
CA THR A 153 -7.59 6.89 -1.79
C THR A 153 -6.30 7.37 -1.13
N MET A 154 -5.66 8.36 -1.74
CA MET A 154 -4.50 9.05 -1.21
C MET A 154 -4.97 10.22 -0.35
N GLU A 155 -4.80 10.13 0.98
CA GLU A 155 -5.24 11.13 1.94
C GLU A 155 -4.05 11.91 2.53
N ARG A 156 -4.17 13.24 2.61
CA ARG A 156 -3.21 14.09 3.32
C ARG A 156 -3.37 13.95 4.83
N LYS A 157 -2.28 13.77 5.57
CA LYS A 157 -2.26 13.62 7.03
C LYS A 157 -2.39 14.96 7.74
N ASN A 158 -1.65 15.96 7.30
CA ASN A 158 -1.64 17.28 7.91
C ASN A 158 -1.83 18.36 6.82
N PRO A 159 -2.98 19.06 6.79
CA PRO A 159 -3.24 20.10 5.80
C PRO A 159 -2.37 21.36 6.00
N GLN A 160 -1.71 21.52 7.15
CA GLN A 160 -0.75 22.60 7.41
C GLN A 160 0.67 22.26 6.90
N SER A 161 0.96 20.99 6.60
CA SER A 161 2.24 20.56 6.04
C SER A 161 2.19 20.58 4.50
N PRO A 162 3.30 20.82 3.78
CA PRO A 162 3.29 20.93 2.32
C PRO A 162 2.78 19.66 1.61
N GLY A 163 2.17 19.82 0.42
CA GLY A 163 1.67 18.70 -0.38
C GLY A 163 2.80 17.89 -1.02
N ASN A 164 3.93 18.52 -1.32
CA ASN A 164 5.10 17.86 -1.90
C ASN A 164 5.91 17.00 -0.92
N GLU A 165 5.46 16.85 0.33
CA GLU A 165 6.10 15.95 1.30
C GLU A 165 5.44 14.57 1.24
N PRO A 166 6.09 13.51 0.71
CA PRO A 166 5.47 12.19 0.58
C PRO A 166 5.02 11.62 1.92
N ASN A 167 5.76 11.90 2.99
CA ASN A 167 5.43 11.50 4.35
C ASN A 167 4.22 12.22 4.92
N ASN A 168 3.63 13.20 4.22
CA ASN A 168 2.39 13.87 4.60
C ASN A 168 1.16 13.20 3.97
N TRP A 169 1.32 12.06 3.29
CA TRP A 169 0.24 11.32 2.68
C TRP A 169 0.20 9.90 3.21
N ASP A 170 -0.99 9.31 3.19
CA ASP A 170 -1.23 7.91 3.54
C ASP A 170 -2.43 7.38 2.79
N ASN A 171 -2.62 6.06 2.82
CA ASN A 171 -3.84 5.45 2.31
C ASN A 171 -5.00 5.80 3.24
N SER A 172 -6.18 6.04 2.66
CA SER A 172 -7.41 6.02 3.42
C SER A 172 -7.60 4.69 4.14
N GLN A 173 -8.29 4.68 5.29
CA GLN A 173 -8.58 3.46 6.03
C GLN A 173 -9.64 2.57 5.33
N SER A 174 -10.36 3.12 4.34
CA SER A 174 -11.38 2.42 3.56
C SER A 174 -11.30 2.73 2.05
N PRO A 175 -11.67 1.79 1.17
CA PRO A 175 -11.69 1.99 -0.29
C PRO A 175 -12.46 3.22 -0.78
N GLU A 176 -13.45 3.67 -0.03
CA GLU A 176 -14.28 4.81 -0.40
C GLU A 176 -13.64 6.16 -0.05
N GLY A 177 -12.51 6.15 0.65
CA GLY A 177 -11.87 7.36 1.15
C GLY A 177 -12.65 8.05 2.27
N THR A 178 -12.41 9.35 2.44
CA THR A 178 -13.16 10.24 3.34
C THR A 178 -13.76 11.49 2.69
N PRO A 179 -14.38 11.39 1.50
CA PRO A 179 -14.96 12.56 0.84
C PRO A 179 -15.92 13.34 1.76
N ARG A 180 -15.74 14.66 1.78
CA ARG A 180 -16.38 15.68 2.63
C ARG A 180 -16.18 15.50 4.14
N ASN A 181 -15.20 14.70 4.57
CA ASN A 181 -14.92 14.42 5.97
C ASN A 181 -13.42 14.56 6.28
N GLU A 182 -13.08 14.57 7.56
CA GLU A 182 -11.67 14.57 7.98
C GLU A 182 -10.99 13.25 7.61
N ASN A 183 -9.84 13.37 6.92
CA ASN A 183 -8.96 12.29 6.51
C ASN A 183 -8.69 11.31 7.65
N SER A 184 -8.89 10.03 7.34
CA SER A 184 -8.60 8.93 8.25
C SER A 184 -7.11 8.84 8.59
N ALA A 185 -6.24 9.22 7.65
CA ALA A 185 -4.79 9.33 7.84
C ALA A 185 -4.40 10.38 8.91
N ALA A 186 -5.13 11.49 9.02
CA ALA A 186 -4.90 12.52 10.04
C ALA A 186 -5.19 12.03 11.48
N LYS A 187 -6.10 11.05 11.62
CA LYS A 187 -6.49 10.49 12.91
C LYS A 187 -5.43 9.57 13.51
N LEU A 188 -4.58 8.96 12.68
CA LEU A 188 -3.49 8.09 13.15
C LEU A 188 -2.35 8.88 13.80
N ASP A 189 -2.05 10.07 13.29
CA ASP A 189 -0.97 10.92 13.80
C ASP A 189 -1.34 11.58 15.15
N SER A 190 -2.62 11.95 15.31
CA SER A 190 -3.15 12.49 16.57
C SER A 190 -3.29 11.45 17.69
N GLN A 191 -3.31 10.15 17.37
CA GLN A 191 -3.35 9.06 18.36
C GLN A 191 -1.97 8.55 18.78
N SER A 192 -0.94 8.70 17.95
CA SER A 192 0.46 8.34 18.28
C SER A 192 1.12 9.33 19.26
N SER A 193 0.57 10.54 19.37
CA SER A 193 1.15 11.65 20.16
C SER A 193 0.66 11.73 21.62
N SER A 194 -0.20 10.80 22.09
CA SER A 194 -0.88 10.89 23.40
C SER A 194 -0.19 10.14 24.56
N ALA A 195 1.12 9.94 24.49
CA ALA A 195 1.89 9.37 25.61
C ALA A 195 3.22 10.10 25.80
N LEU A 196 3.18 11.31 26.36
CA LEU A 196 4.18 11.90 27.26
C LEU A 196 3.58 13.20 27.87
N LEU A 197 3.26 13.18 29.16
CA LEU A 197 2.92 14.36 29.99
C LEU A 197 4.17 14.79 30.80
N PRO A 198 4.19 15.97 31.48
CA PRO A 198 3.72 17.29 31.11
C PRO A 198 4.83 18.38 31.21
N GLU A 199 4.52 19.58 30.73
CA GLU A 199 5.36 20.79 30.73
C GLU A 199 5.86 21.24 32.11
N THR A 200 7.06 21.86 32.14
CA THR A 200 7.30 23.06 32.96
C THR A 200 8.21 24.10 32.27
N SER A 201 7.58 25.24 31.95
CA SER A 201 8.03 26.64 32.11
C SER A 201 9.14 27.28 31.23
N PRO A 202 9.06 28.62 31.01
CA PRO A 202 9.64 29.30 29.84
C PRO A 202 10.90 30.13 30.15
N ALA A 203 11.73 30.35 29.12
CA ALA A 203 12.53 31.57 28.95
C ALA A 203 13.22 31.61 27.56
N GLU A 204 12.68 32.47 26.70
CA GLU A 204 13.35 33.44 25.82
C GLU A 204 14.89 33.36 25.62
N SER A 205 15.33 33.22 24.37
CA SER A 205 16.09 34.27 23.64
C SER A 205 16.71 33.75 22.34
N ASP A 206 16.42 34.48 21.27
CA ASP A 206 17.26 34.81 20.11
C ASP A 206 18.54 33.96 19.88
N ARG A 207 18.55 33.19 18.78
CA ARG A 207 19.76 32.98 17.95
C ARG A 207 19.48 32.33 16.60
N THR A 208 19.68 33.13 15.56
CA THR A 208 20.39 32.83 14.30
C THR A 208 20.39 31.40 13.75
N LYS A 209 19.71 31.27 12.61
CA LYS A 209 19.79 30.22 11.58
C LYS A 209 21.24 29.83 11.26
N ILE A 210 21.60 28.57 11.57
CA ILE A 210 22.66 27.81 10.89
C ILE A 210 22.03 26.49 10.47
N GLU A 211 21.71 26.40 9.18
CA GLU A 211 21.08 25.23 8.56
C GLU A 211 22.17 24.18 8.30
N LYS A 212 22.32 23.27 9.26
CA LYS A 212 23.11 22.05 9.13
C LYS A 212 22.19 20.99 8.52
N THR A 213 22.48 20.56 7.30
CA THR A 213 21.77 19.47 6.62
C THR A 213 21.84 18.21 7.48
N GLU A 214 20.73 17.86 8.14
CA GLU A 214 20.55 16.57 8.78
C GLU A 214 20.25 15.51 7.70
N PRO A 215 20.82 14.30 7.81
CA PRO A 215 20.57 13.24 6.85
C PRO A 215 19.11 12.79 6.95
N LYS A 216 18.42 12.86 5.81
CA LYS A 216 17.06 12.36 5.59
C LYS A 216 17.02 10.86 5.92
N PHE A 217 16.45 10.48 7.06
CA PHE A 217 16.17 9.08 7.38
C PHE A 217 15.02 8.61 6.48
N MET A 218 15.34 7.77 5.50
CA MET A 218 14.34 7.12 4.65
C MET A 218 13.71 5.98 5.46
N SER A 219 12.38 5.99 5.61
CA SER A 219 11.65 4.95 6.33
C SER A 219 11.24 3.86 5.35
N TYR A 220 11.70 2.63 5.59
CA TYR A 220 11.41 1.46 4.74
C TYR A 220 10.54 0.45 5.49
N PRO A 221 9.69 -0.33 4.80
CA PRO A 221 8.83 -1.31 5.44
C PRO A 221 9.64 -2.37 6.18
N SER A 222 9.23 -2.74 7.40
CA SER A 222 10.05 -3.58 8.29
C SER A 222 9.54 -5.01 8.48
N LYS A 223 8.35 -5.37 7.99
CA LYS A 223 7.78 -6.73 8.12
C LYS A 223 7.96 -7.61 6.89
N ILE A 224 9.10 -7.46 6.21
CA ILE A 224 9.57 -8.47 5.24
C ILE A 224 10.49 -9.40 6.00
N ILE A 225 10.16 -10.68 5.98
CA ILE A 225 10.86 -11.72 6.75
C ILE A 225 11.33 -12.83 5.81
N ILE A 226 12.34 -13.58 6.24
CA ILE A 226 12.70 -14.86 5.63
C ILE A 226 11.74 -15.90 6.21
N SER A 227 10.84 -16.44 5.40
CA SER A 227 9.84 -17.41 5.85
C SER A 227 10.34 -18.84 5.78
N GLU A 228 11.08 -19.19 4.72
CA GLU A 228 11.53 -20.56 4.49
C GLU A 228 12.80 -20.58 3.64
N ILE A 229 13.72 -21.50 3.95
CA ILE A 229 14.94 -21.73 3.14
C ILE A 229 15.13 -23.23 2.90
N LEU A 230 15.65 -23.61 1.73
CA LEU A 230 16.06 -24.99 1.43
C LEU A 230 17.55 -25.06 1.11
N PRO A 231 18.43 -25.30 2.11
CA PRO A 231 19.88 -25.36 1.89
C PRO A 231 20.35 -26.65 1.22
N SER A 232 19.78 -27.80 1.60
CA SER A 232 20.21 -29.11 1.10
C SER A 232 19.07 -29.80 0.34
N PRO A 233 18.77 -29.42 -0.91
CA PRO A 233 17.73 -30.08 -1.68
C PRO A 233 18.05 -31.57 -1.94
N ALA A 234 17.03 -32.36 -2.29
CA ALA A 234 17.24 -33.75 -2.71
C ALA A 234 17.92 -33.85 -4.09
N GLY A 235 17.75 -32.84 -4.94
CA GLY A 235 18.41 -32.68 -6.23
C GLY A 235 19.68 -31.84 -6.15
N PRO A 236 20.25 -31.40 -7.29
CA PRO A 236 21.44 -30.57 -7.30
C PRO A 236 21.25 -29.25 -6.55
N ASP A 237 22.06 -29.03 -5.51
CA ASP A 237 22.15 -27.79 -4.73
C ASP A 237 22.23 -26.56 -5.65
N ALA A 238 23.05 -26.68 -6.71
CA ALA A 238 23.32 -25.60 -7.63
C ALA A 238 22.09 -25.01 -8.34
N GLU A 239 21.02 -25.80 -8.43
CA GLU A 239 19.78 -25.49 -9.15
C GLU A 239 18.56 -25.38 -8.22
N ASN A 240 18.56 -26.12 -7.11
CA ASN A 240 17.37 -26.36 -6.31
C ASN A 240 17.42 -25.77 -4.89
N GLU A 241 18.52 -25.12 -4.50
CA GLU A 241 18.52 -24.25 -3.34
C GLU A 241 17.60 -23.05 -3.59
N TRP A 242 16.87 -22.62 -2.56
CA TRP A 242 16.02 -21.43 -2.64
C TRP A 242 15.85 -20.76 -1.30
N ILE A 243 15.50 -19.48 -1.38
CA ILE A 243 15.19 -18.59 -0.27
C ILE A 243 13.80 -18.04 -0.52
N GLU A 244 12.94 -18.06 0.49
CA GLU A 244 11.62 -17.46 0.44
C GLU A 244 11.52 -16.30 1.42
N LEU A 245 10.97 -15.20 0.91
CA LEU A 245 10.55 -14.08 1.71
C LEU A 245 9.04 -14.06 1.83
N GLN A 246 8.55 -13.75 3.03
CA GLN A 246 7.14 -13.43 3.25
C GLN A 246 7.00 -11.95 3.55
N ASN A 247 6.02 -11.35 2.91
CA ASN A 247 5.55 -10.04 3.27
C ASN A 247 4.46 -10.16 4.34
N GLN A 248 4.81 -9.90 5.61
CA GLN A 248 3.86 -9.88 6.72
C GLN A 248 3.21 -8.51 6.94
N ASN A 249 3.45 -7.58 6.03
CA ASN A 249 2.68 -6.35 5.97
C ASN A 249 1.31 -6.65 5.39
N ASP A 250 0.37 -5.79 5.73
CA ASP A 250 -0.95 -5.69 5.16
C ASP A 250 -0.97 -4.86 3.86
N PHE A 251 0.17 -4.75 3.17
CA PHE A 251 0.34 -4.06 1.89
C PHE A 251 1.42 -4.73 1.03
N GLU A 252 1.38 -4.61 -0.30
CA GLU A 252 2.46 -5.07 -1.19
C GLU A 252 3.75 -4.29 -0.94
N VAL A 253 4.88 -4.98 -0.83
CA VAL A 253 6.19 -4.36 -0.60
C VAL A 253 7.03 -4.42 -1.86
N ASN A 254 7.54 -3.26 -2.27
CA ASN A 254 8.56 -3.14 -3.30
C ASN A 254 9.95 -3.32 -2.68
N LEU A 255 10.68 -4.32 -3.18
CA LEU A 255 12.02 -4.69 -2.74
C LEU A 255 13.12 -4.07 -3.61
N SER A 256 12.81 -3.12 -4.48
CA SER A 256 13.80 -2.45 -5.33
C SER A 256 14.96 -1.92 -4.48
N ASN A 257 16.18 -2.26 -4.86
CA ASN A 257 17.43 -1.88 -4.17
C ASN A 257 17.64 -2.51 -2.78
N TRP A 258 16.74 -3.37 -2.32
CA TRP A 258 17.00 -4.21 -1.16
C TRP A 258 18.02 -5.28 -1.50
N LYS A 259 18.56 -5.95 -0.47
CA LYS A 259 19.57 -6.99 -0.63
C LYS A 259 19.31 -8.19 0.27
N ILE A 260 19.67 -9.37 -0.22
CA ILE A 260 19.95 -10.52 0.63
C ILE A 260 21.47 -10.62 0.75
N GLU A 261 21.96 -10.64 1.98
CA GLU A 261 23.38 -10.82 2.27
C GLU A 261 23.62 -12.20 2.91
N ASP A 262 24.52 -12.96 2.32
CA ASP A 262 25.12 -14.16 2.90
C ASP A 262 26.35 -13.77 3.72
N VAL A 263 26.28 -14.07 5.02
CA VAL A 263 27.31 -13.71 6.01
C VAL A 263 28.59 -14.53 5.80
N ALA A 264 28.53 -15.70 5.15
CA ALA A 264 29.68 -16.58 4.94
C ALA A 264 29.59 -17.36 3.61
N GLY A 265 30.40 -17.01 2.61
CA GLY A 265 30.33 -17.69 1.30
C GLY A 265 31.32 -17.15 0.25
N GLY A 266 31.06 -17.44 -1.02
CA GLY A 266 31.81 -16.90 -2.17
C GLY A 266 31.07 -15.80 -2.93
N THR A 267 29.74 -15.88 -2.97
CA THR A 267 28.86 -14.81 -3.46
C THR A 267 28.04 -14.33 -2.28
N HIS A 268 28.34 -13.12 -1.80
CA HIS A 268 27.80 -12.64 -0.53
C HIS A 268 26.53 -11.80 -0.65
N VAL A 269 26.16 -11.33 -1.83
CA VAL A 269 25.07 -10.35 -1.97
C VAL A 269 24.24 -10.61 -3.22
N TYR A 270 22.92 -10.65 -3.03
CA TYR A 270 21.93 -10.55 -4.09
C TYR A 270 21.21 -9.20 -3.97
N ASN A 271 21.18 -8.43 -5.05
CA ASN A 271 20.41 -7.18 -5.12
C ASN A 271 19.09 -7.46 -5.85
N PHE A 272 17.99 -7.05 -5.26
CA PHE A 272 16.68 -7.15 -5.89
C PHE A 272 16.60 -6.23 -7.12
N PRO A 273 16.21 -6.75 -8.30
CA PRO A 273 15.93 -5.92 -9.46
C PRO A 273 14.87 -4.86 -9.17
N GLU A 274 14.98 -3.73 -9.86
CA GLU A 274 13.97 -2.69 -9.82
C GLU A 274 12.60 -3.24 -10.24
N GLY A 275 11.55 -2.86 -9.50
CA GLY A 275 10.19 -3.36 -9.69
C GLY A 275 9.92 -4.74 -9.10
N THR A 276 10.85 -5.33 -8.34
CA THR A 276 10.53 -6.57 -7.60
C THR A 276 9.56 -6.26 -6.48
N THR A 277 8.39 -6.88 -6.46
CA THR A 277 7.40 -6.73 -5.40
C THR A 277 7.00 -8.06 -4.77
N ILE A 278 6.57 -8.01 -3.51
CA ILE A 278 5.88 -9.12 -2.83
C ILE A 278 4.51 -8.62 -2.43
N SER A 279 3.45 -9.18 -3.01
CA SER A 279 2.08 -8.80 -2.67
C SER A 279 1.78 -8.99 -1.17
N ILE A 280 0.75 -8.31 -0.69
CA ILE A 280 0.25 -8.42 0.70
C ILE A 280 0.14 -9.88 1.15
N GLN A 281 0.69 -10.21 2.32
CA GLN A 281 0.71 -11.59 2.86
C GLN A 281 1.30 -12.63 1.91
N GLY A 282 1.94 -12.17 0.83
CA GLY A 282 2.46 -12.96 -0.26
C GLY A 282 3.86 -13.45 0.02
N PHE A 283 4.30 -14.33 -0.87
CA PHE A 283 5.57 -15.03 -0.78
C PHE A 283 6.36 -14.80 -2.06
N LEU A 284 7.66 -14.57 -1.92
CA LEU A 284 8.59 -14.49 -3.04
C LEU A 284 9.66 -15.55 -2.87
N VAL A 285 9.66 -16.53 -3.77
CA VAL A 285 10.64 -17.61 -3.82
C VAL A 285 11.70 -17.25 -4.86
N ILE A 286 12.96 -17.29 -4.44
CA ILE A 286 14.10 -16.95 -5.28
C ILE A 286 15.09 -18.11 -5.25
N TRP A 287 15.38 -18.66 -6.42
CA TRP A 287 16.19 -19.85 -6.57
C TRP A 287 17.67 -19.49 -6.74
N ARG A 288 18.56 -20.41 -6.36
CA ARG A 288 20.01 -20.22 -6.48
C ARG A 288 20.49 -19.83 -7.88
N PRO A 289 19.94 -20.34 -9.00
CA PRO A 289 20.32 -19.86 -10.33
C PRO A 289 20.09 -18.35 -10.52
N GLN A 290 19.15 -17.74 -9.80
CA GLN A 290 18.88 -16.31 -9.82
C GLN A 290 19.81 -15.57 -8.85
N THR A 291 19.87 -16.01 -7.59
CA THR A 291 20.61 -15.28 -6.53
C THR A 291 22.13 -15.44 -6.63
N LYS A 292 22.58 -16.60 -7.11
CA LYS A 292 23.97 -17.10 -7.05
C LYS A 292 24.54 -17.24 -5.62
N ILE A 293 23.73 -16.98 -4.59
CA ILE A 293 24.05 -17.26 -3.19
C ILE A 293 24.06 -18.77 -3.00
N THR A 294 25.03 -19.30 -2.23
CA THR A 294 25.12 -20.73 -1.90
C THR A 294 24.79 -20.91 -0.44
N LEU A 295 23.78 -21.72 -0.14
CA LEU A 295 23.36 -22.00 1.23
C LEU A 295 24.18 -23.18 1.77
N ASN A 296 25.15 -22.92 2.65
CA ASN A 296 26.07 -23.96 3.11
C ASN A 296 25.37 -25.07 3.92
N ASN A 297 25.40 -26.31 3.42
CA ASN A 297 24.81 -27.48 4.07
C ASN A 297 25.32 -27.77 5.50
N SER A 298 26.51 -27.29 5.87
CA SER A 298 27.05 -27.42 7.23
C SER A 298 26.50 -26.39 8.23
N GLY A 299 25.79 -25.38 7.74
CA GLY A 299 25.27 -24.25 8.49
C GLY A 299 25.71 -22.92 7.89
N ASP A 300 24.84 -21.92 7.98
CA ASP A 300 25.01 -20.62 7.35
C ASP A 300 24.12 -19.53 7.99
N SER A 301 24.22 -18.29 7.51
CA SER A 301 23.35 -17.19 7.91
C SER A 301 23.08 -16.18 6.79
N LEU A 302 21.84 -15.70 6.74
CA LEU A 302 21.40 -14.67 5.79
C LEU A 302 20.81 -13.46 6.51
N ASN A 303 20.99 -12.28 5.93
CA ASN A 303 20.34 -11.04 6.34
C ASN A 303 19.49 -10.47 5.17
N ILE A 304 18.35 -9.86 5.48
CA ILE A 304 17.64 -8.96 4.57
C ILE A 304 18.03 -7.53 4.91
N ILE A 305 18.57 -6.80 3.93
CA ILE A 305 19.09 -5.44 4.10
C ILE A 305 18.28 -4.47 3.24
N GLN A 306 17.79 -3.41 3.88
CA GLN A 306 17.08 -2.31 3.25
C GLN A 306 18.04 -1.39 2.46
N PRO A 307 17.52 -0.51 1.58
CA PRO A 307 18.36 0.37 0.76
C PRO A 307 19.18 1.40 1.55
N ASP A 308 18.80 1.74 2.79
CA ASP A 308 19.63 2.53 3.72
C ASP A 308 20.76 1.74 4.41
N GLY A 309 20.82 0.43 4.19
CA GLY A 309 21.81 -0.46 4.79
C GLY A 309 21.39 -1.09 6.11
N ASN A 310 20.16 -0.85 6.60
CA ASN A 310 19.67 -1.49 7.81
C ASN A 310 19.26 -2.95 7.54
N ALA A 311 19.74 -3.88 8.38
CA ALA A 311 19.28 -5.27 8.35
C ALA A 311 17.96 -5.39 9.13
N ILE A 312 16.91 -5.91 8.49
CA ILE A 312 15.57 -5.99 9.08
C ILE A 312 15.16 -7.39 9.51
N ASP A 313 15.75 -8.41 8.92
CA ASP A 313 15.54 -9.79 9.34
C ASP A 313 16.79 -10.63 9.11
N LYS A 314 16.91 -11.70 9.89
CA LYS A 314 18.06 -12.60 9.89
C LYS A 314 17.66 -14.04 10.19
N VAL A 315 18.24 -14.96 9.43
CA VAL A 315 18.19 -16.40 9.72
C VAL A 315 19.60 -16.96 9.92
N SER A 316 19.74 -17.91 10.82
CA SER A 316 20.95 -18.70 11.02
C SER A 316 20.57 -20.15 11.27
N TYR A 317 21.25 -21.08 10.62
CA TYR A 317 20.97 -22.50 10.73
C TYR A 317 22.25 -23.32 10.84
N GLY A 318 22.15 -24.49 11.49
CA GLY A 318 23.24 -25.46 11.59
C GLY A 318 23.25 -26.45 10.42
N LYS A 319 23.75 -27.66 10.63
CA LYS A 319 23.77 -28.70 9.60
C LYS A 319 22.37 -28.96 9.02
N ALA A 320 22.21 -28.72 7.71
CA ALA A 320 20.97 -28.92 6.99
C ALA A 320 20.72 -30.40 6.69
N PRO A 321 19.57 -30.98 7.09
CA PRO A 321 19.15 -32.29 6.63
C PRO A 321 18.80 -32.25 5.15
N GLN A 322 19.22 -33.28 4.39
CA GLN A 322 18.89 -33.38 2.98
C GLN A 322 17.36 -33.47 2.78
N GLY A 323 16.85 -32.69 1.82
CA GLY A 323 15.46 -32.63 1.42
C GLY A 323 14.53 -31.89 2.38
N GLN A 324 15.06 -31.25 3.42
CA GLN A 324 14.26 -30.50 4.39
C GLN A 324 14.50 -29.00 4.29
N SER A 325 13.44 -28.23 4.37
CA SER A 325 13.50 -26.78 4.51
C SER A 325 13.53 -26.36 5.97
N TYR A 326 14.15 -25.23 6.23
CA TYR A 326 14.10 -24.56 7.53
C TYR A 326 13.02 -23.49 7.49
N ASN A 327 12.04 -23.61 8.37
CA ASN A 327 10.79 -22.85 8.33
C ASN A 327 10.73 -21.90 9.53
N GLN A 328 10.35 -20.64 9.31
CA GLN A 328 10.00 -19.71 10.37
C GLN A 328 8.56 -20.00 10.85
N THR A 329 8.37 -20.07 12.17
CA THR A 329 7.08 -20.44 12.78
C THR A 329 6.82 -19.58 14.00
N GLU A 330 5.59 -19.60 14.53
CA GLU A 330 5.24 -18.90 15.78
C GLU A 330 6.10 -19.34 16.98
N LEU A 331 6.67 -20.54 16.95
CA LEU A 331 7.54 -21.09 18.00
C LEU A 331 9.04 -20.94 17.70
N GLY A 332 9.39 -20.22 16.63
CA GLY A 332 10.75 -20.08 16.12
C GLY A 332 11.03 -21.02 14.94
N TRP A 333 12.30 -21.18 14.59
CA TRP A 333 12.70 -21.90 13.39
C TRP A 333 12.76 -23.42 13.57
N ALA A 334 12.23 -24.17 12.61
CA ALA A 334 12.20 -25.63 12.64
C ALA A 334 12.46 -26.27 11.27
N TRP A 335 13.11 -27.44 11.25
CA TRP A 335 13.26 -28.25 10.04
C TRP A 335 11.96 -28.99 9.71
N SER A 336 11.57 -28.99 8.44
CA SER A 336 10.36 -29.65 7.94
C SER A 336 10.66 -30.48 6.70
N ASN A 337 9.93 -31.60 6.55
CA ASN A 337 9.90 -32.37 5.29
C ASN A 337 8.81 -31.85 4.33
N ALA A 338 7.92 -30.96 4.81
CA ALA A 338 6.94 -30.30 3.96
C ALA A 338 7.55 -29.00 3.47
N LEU A 339 7.89 -28.97 2.18
CA LEU A 339 8.37 -27.76 1.50
C LEU A 339 7.16 -26.92 1.10
N THR A 340 7.18 -25.63 1.42
CA THR A 340 6.02 -24.73 1.19
C THR A 340 6.32 -23.51 0.29
N PRO A 341 7.09 -23.65 -0.82
CA PRO A 341 7.42 -22.52 -1.67
C PRO A 341 6.16 -21.84 -2.24
N GLY A 342 6.05 -20.53 -2.02
CA GLY A 342 4.94 -19.68 -2.43
C GLY A 342 3.75 -19.70 -1.48
N SER A 343 3.86 -20.28 -0.29
CA SER A 343 2.70 -20.53 0.59
C SER A 343 3.05 -20.57 2.08
N PRO A 344 2.07 -20.43 2.99
CA PRO A 344 2.34 -20.50 4.42
C PRO A 344 2.95 -21.84 4.88
N ASN A 345 3.94 -21.76 5.78
CA ASN A 345 4.65 -22.92 6.33
C ASN A 345 3.71 -23.94 7.00
N ILE A 346 3.87 -25.22 6.64
CA ILE A 346 3.11 -26.33 7.21
C ILE A 346 4.02 -27.17 8.10
N ILE A 347 3.85 -27.06 9.41
CA ILE A 347 4.49 -28.00 10.33
C ILE A 347 3.61 -29.24 10.45
N SER A 348 4.10 -30.37 9.94
CA SER A 348 3.57 -31.67 10.33
C SER A 348 3.79 -31.83 11.84
N LYS A 349 2.70 -31.79 12.62
CA LYS A 349 2.69 -32.13 14.04
C LYS A 349 3.11 -33.60 14.18
N LYS A 350 4.40 -33.89 14.14
CA LYS A 350 4.89 -35.22 14.50
C LYS A 350 4.70 -35.33 16.00
N ALA A 351 3.89 -36.31 16.39
CA ALA A 351 3.43 -36.58 17.73
C ALA A 351 4.48 -36.24 18.79
N THR A 352 4.14 -35.29 19.66
CA THR A 352 4.79 -35.19 20.96
C THR A 352 4.47 -36.49 21.69
N GLU A 353 5.48 -37.33 21.86
CA GLU A 353 5.50 -38.34 22.89
C GLU A 353 5.16 -37.66 24.22
N ASN A 354 3.92 -37.82 24.67
CA ASN A 354 3.68 -37.89 26.10
C ASN A 354 3.62 -39.37 26.46
N SER A 355 4.80 -39.83 26.87
CA SER A 355 4.98 -40.78 27.96
C SER A 355 3.87 -40.60 29.01
N SER A 356 2.85 -41.46 28.94
CA SER A 356 2.10 -41.89 30.10
C SER A 356 2.21 -43.42 30.17
N LEU A 357 3.06 -43.86 31.09
CA LEU A 357 2.99 -45.20 31.66
C LEU A 357 1.54 -45.49 32.09
N PRO A 358 1.08 -46.72 31.85
CA PRO A 358 0.70 -47.51 33.01
C PRO A 358 1.45 -48.83 33.06
N THR A 359 2.17 -48.98 34.17
CA THR A 359 2.38 -50.17 34.99
C THR A 359 1.85 -51.52 34.44
N LYS A 360 2.81 -52.33 33.99
CA LYS A 360 3.07 -53.75 34.36
C LYS A 360 1.89 -54.74 34.36
N LEU A 361 1.94 -55.75 33.49
CA LEU A 361 1.90 -57.17 33.92
C LEU A 361 2.48 -58.10 32.83
N SER A 362 3.21 -59.10 33.29
CA SER A 362 3.95 -60.19 32.61
C SER A 362 3.09 -60.99 31.61
N SER A 363 3.63 -61.71 30.61
CA SER A 363 4.48 -62.91 30.76
C SER A 363 5.00 -63.39 29.38
N GLU A 364 6.05 -64.19 29.42
CA GLU A 364 6.89 -64.81 28.37
C GLU A 364 6.22 -65.79 27.37
N GLU A 365 6.91 -65.92 26.22
CA GLU A 365 7.08 -67.06 25.25
C GLU A 365 5.84 -67.87 24.78
N ILE A 366 5.73 -68.43 23.57
CA ILE A 366 6.57 -69.41 22.84
C ILE A 366 6.11 -69.42 21.36
N GLY A 367 7.01 -69.80 20.44
CA GLY A 367 6.85 -69.80 18.97
C GLY A 367 5.83 -70.75 18.27
N PRO A 368 5.97 -70.90 16.93
CA PRO A 368 4.95 -71.40 15.95
C PRO A 368 4.98 -72.95 15.80
N PRO A 369 4.22 -73.69 14.92
CA PRO A 369 3.80 -73.34 13.53
C PRO A 369 2.52 -74.04 12.94
N LEU A 370 2.31 -73.83 11.61
CA LEU A 370 1.73 -74.75 10.57
C LEU A 370 0.36 -74.43 9.91
N SER A 371 0.45 -74.12 8.59
CA SER A 371 -0.16 -74.80 7.41
C SER A 371 -1.66 -75.18 7.37
N GLY A 372 -2.36 -74.75 6.30
CA GLY A 372 -3.55 -75.47 5.78
C GLY A 372 -4.45 -74.66 4.84
N LYS A 373 -4.79 -75.24 3.69
CA LYS A 373 -5.55 -74.65 2.56
C LYS A 373 -7.08 -74.80 2.68
N ASP A 374 -7.78 -74.01 1.85
CA ASP A 374 -9.01 -74.27 1.08
C ASP A 374 -10.44 -74.10 1.68
N GLN A 375 -11.13 -73.12 1.05
CA GLN A 375 -12.47 -73.14 0.41
C GLN A 375 -13.81 -73.12 1.20
N LYS A 376 -14.57 -72.05 0.86
CA LYS A 376 -16.00 -71.95 0.46
C LYS A 376 -17.13 -72.35 1.44
N GLY A 377 -17.99 -71.36 1.72
CA GLY A 377 -19.39 -71.54 2.13
C GLY A 377 -20.13 -70.19 2.17
N MET A 378 -21.28 -70.11 1.51
CA MET A 378 -22.01 -68.88 1.16
C MET A 378 -23.14 -68.51 2.15
N ALA A 379 -23.48 -67.20 2.13
CA ALA A 379 -24.83 -66.60 2.19
C ALA A 379 -25.45 -66.07 3.51
N ALA A 380 -25.79 -64.76 3.42
CA ALA A 380 -26.87 -63.97 4.04
C ALA A 380 -26.81 -63.74 5.57
N VAL A 381 -27.10 -62.56 6.14
CA VAL A 381 -28.24 -61.65 5.96
C VAL A 381 -27.82 -60.21 6.33
N GLY A 382 -28.54 -59.22 5.79
CA GLY A 382 -28.18 -57.81 5.68
C GLY A 382 -27.95 -56.99 6.96
N SER A 383 -27.14 -55.95 6.80
CA SER A 383 -27.31 -54.69 7.52
C SER A 383 -26.95 -53.52 6.59
N PHE A 384 -27.73 -52.47 6.71
CA PHE A 384 -27.68 -51.23 5.94
C PHE A 384 -26.56 -50.33 6.49
N THR A 385 -25.80 -49.67 5.59
CA THR A 385 -25.35 -48.25 5.62
C THR A 385 -23.88 -48.03 5.20
N GLN A 386 -23.77 -47.44 4.00
CA GLN A 386 -22.76 -46.50 3.44
C GLN A 386 -21.28 -46.87 3.20
N VAL A 387 -21.08 -47.24 1.94
CA VAL A 387 -19.98 -47.02 0.96
C VAL A 387 -19.02 -45.84 1.25
N PHE A 388 -17.72 -46.12 1.30
CA PHE A 388 -16.70 -45.67 0.32
C PHE A 388 -15.43 -46.54 0.45
N GLN A 389 -15.15 -47.36 -0.56
CA GLN A 389 -13.91 -48.13 -0.70
C GLN A 389 -13.10 -47.62 -1.90
N LYS A 390 -11.82 -47.36 -1.63
CA LYS A 390 -10.60 -47.48 -2.46
C LYS A 390 -10.63 -47.12 -3.96
N GLY A 391 -9.75 -46.18 -4.32
CA GLY A 391 -9.05 -46.16 -5.60
C GLY A 391 -7.72 -45.41 -5.47
N ASN A 392 -6.59 -46.12 -5.58
CA ASN A 392 -5.28 -45.51 -5.79
C ASN A 392 -5.30 -44.76 -7.13
N LEU A 393 -5.17 -43.44 -7.12
CA LEU A 393 -4.97 -42.64 -8.33
C LEU A 393 -3.47 -42.39 -8.53
N SER A 394 -2.95 -42.89 -9.64
CA SER A 394 -1.63 -42.51 -10.15
C SER A 394 -1.68 -41.05 -10.61
N LEU A 395 -0.70 -40.25 -10.18
CA LEU A 395 -0.55 -38.82 -10.54
C LEU A 395 -0.55 -38.56 -12.06
N GLY A 396 -0.23 -39.57 -12.88
CA GLY A 396 -0.30 -39.46 -14.34
C GLY A 396 -1.71 -39.48 -14.92
N GLN A 397 -2.70 -40.04 -14.21
CA GLN A 397 -4.09 -40.15 -14.70
C GLN A 397 -4.90 -38.89 -14.43
N VAL A 398 -4.55 -38.13 -13.39
CA VAL A 398 -5.17 -36.83 -13.10
C VAL A 398 -4.73 -35.79 -14.13
N PHE A 399 -3.50 -35.83 -14.63
CA PHE A 399 -3.03 -34.85 -15.62
C PHE A 399 -3.72 -34.95 -17.00
N GLU A 400 -4.05 -36.16 -17.46
CA GLU A 400 -4.70 -36.36 -18.77
C GLU A 400 -6.17 -35.89 -18.78
N ASP A 401 -6.88 -36.05 -17.66
CA ASP A 401 -8.28 -35.59 -17.55
C ASP A 401 -8.37 -34.06 -17.53
N TYR A 402 -7.42 -33.36 -16.90
CA TYR A 402 -7.36 -31.89 -16.92
C TYR A 402 -6.89 -31.34 -18.27
N PHE A 403 -5.96 -32.03 -18.95
CA PHE A 403 -5.50 -31.63 -20.28
C PHE A 403 -6.62 -31.74 -21.33
N THR A 404 -7.44 -32.79 -21.25
CA THR A 404 -8.60 -32.98 -22.14
C THR A 404 -9.69 -31.92 -21.89
N LEU A 405 -9.91 -31.53 -20.64
CA LEU A 405 -10.87 -30.48 -20.28
C LEU A 405 -10.40 -29.08 -20.71
N LEU A 406 -9.10 -28.80 -20.60
CA LEU A 406 -8.51 -27.51 -20.99
C LEU A 406 -8.44 -27.34 -22.52
N THR A 407 -8.17 -28.43 -23.26
CA THR A 407 -8.21 -28.44 -24.73
C THR A 407 -9.64 -28.29 -25.27
N ALA A 408 -10.63 -28.91 -24.61
CA ALA A 408 -12.04 -28.73 -24.97
C ALA A 408 -12.52 -27.28 -24.72
N LEU A 409 -12.10 -26.66 -23.60
CA LEU A 409 -12.46 -25.27 -23.27
C LEU A 409 -11.85 -24.27 -24.27
N THR A 410 -10.59 -24.48 -24.67
CA THR A 410 -9.91 -23.61 -25.66
C THR A 410 -10.52 -23.75 -27.07
N LEU A 411 -10.93 -24.95 -27.49
CA LEU A 411 -11.67 -25.16 -28.74
C LEU A 411 -13.07 -24.54 -28.71
N ALA A 412 -13.78 -24.60 -27.59
CA ALA A 412 -15.10 -23.99 -27.45
C ALA A 412 -15.04 -22.45 -27.55
N VAL A 413 -14.10 -21.82 -26.84
CA VAL A 413 -13.91 -20.36 -26.85
C VAL A 413 -13.48 -19.85 -28.22
N SER A 414 -12.54 -20.54 -28.88
CA SER A 414 -12.09 -20.17 -30.24
C SER A 414 -13.20 -20.32 -31.27
N SER A 415 -14.07 -21.34 -31.16
CA SER A 415 -15.23 -21.50 -32.06
C SER A 415 -16.26 -20.38 -31.90
N GLY A 416 -16.51 -19.90 -30.68
CA GLY A 416 -17.44 -18.81 -30.41
C GLY A 416 -16.97 -17.47 -30.97
N ILE A 417 -15.67 -17.19 -30.87
CA ILE A 417 -15.05 -15.98 -31.43
C ILE A 417 -15.11 -16.00 -32.97
N ILE A 418 -14.82 -17.15 -33.60
CA ILE A 418 -14.90 -17.29 -35.06
C ILE A 418 -16.33 -17.08 -35.56
N ILE A 419 -17.34 -17.62 -34.87
CA ILE A 419 -18.76 -17.41 -35.21
C ILE A 419 -19.14 -15.93 -35.07
N LEU A 420 -18.71 -15.24 -34.01
CA LEU A 420 -18.99 -13.82 -33.81
C LEU A 420 -18.33 -12.93 -34.86
N VAL A 421 -17.09 -13.23 -35.25
CA VAL A 421 -16.37 -12.51 -36.30
C VAL A 421 -17.01 -12.73 -37.68
N LEU A 422 -17.40 -13.97 -38.00
CA LEU A 422 -18.12 -14.28 -39.24
C LEU A 422 -19.50 -13.61 -39.29
N LYS A 423 -20.25 -13.60 -38.18
CA LYS A 423 -21.56 -12.94 -38.09
C LYS A 423 -21.46 -11.42 -38.20
N LYS A 424 -20.36 -10.81 -37.73
CA LYS A 424 -20.07 -9.38 -37.90
C LYS A 424 -19.69 -9.02 -39.34
N LYS A 425 -18.92 -9.87 -40.03
CA LYS A 425 -18.58 -9.69 -41.45
C LYS A 425 -19.78 -9.87 -42.40
N LEU A 426 -20.69 -10.80 -42.11
CA LEU A 426 -21.90 -11.01 -42.91
C LEU A 426 -22.99 -9.93 -42.73
N LYS A 427 -22.89 -9.10 -41.68
CA LYS A 427 -23.77 -7.94 -41.47
C LYS A 427 -23.26 -6.64 -42.13
N THR A 428 -22.03 -6.67 -42.64
CA THR A 428 -21.33 -5.50 -43.21
C THR A 428 -21.01 -5.66 -44.70
N SER A 429 -21.50 -6.74 -45.31
CA SER A 429 -21.64 -6.93 -46.77
C SER A 429 -23.12 -7.02 -47.09
#